data_AF-A6GUD9-F1
#
_entry.id   AF-A6GUD9-F1
#
_cell.length_a   1.000
_cell.length_b   1.000
_cell.length_c   1.000
_cell.angle_alpha   90.00
_cell.angle_beta   90.00
_cell.angle_gamma   90.00
#
_symmetry.space_group_name_H-M   'P 1'
#
loop_
_entity.id
_entity.type
_entity.pdbx_description
1 polymer ?
#
loop_
_entity_poly.entity_id
_entity_poly.type
_entity_poly.pdbx_seq_one_letter_code
_entity_poly.pdbx_strand_id
1 'polypeptide(L)'
;MSDWDFLHDMHNQGYSPEQIADAAACGYNPLDNSNWEHIEEFIDEEGGWDSDSGPASPSTLALWELLDGLVETARNYVKVTGRHLPIYGELGELYGEAKYGIKRHKPFTQGSDGKLGNDFVEIKTISPLRSDNAVIVKRAGNFNKLLIVKINENFEFKAKLLDRKSFQKRSGKYIKAKWSE
;
A
#
# COMPACT_ATOMS: atom_id res chain seq x y z
N MET A 1 15.74 16.08 -13.29
CA MET A 1 14.87 14.97 -13.72
C MET A 1 13.70 14.95 -12.76
N SER A 2 12.49 14.97 -13.29
CA SER A 2 11.26 14.82 -12.51
C SER A 2 11.27 13.44 -11.86
N ASP A 3 10.72 13.32 -10.65
CA ASP A 3 10.51 12.04 -9.97
C ASP A 3 9.66 11.06 -10.79
N TRP A 4 9.08 11.50 -11.92
CA TRP A 4 8.21 10.75 -12.81
C TRP A 4 8.78 10.44 -14.20
N ASP A 5 9.96 10.96 -14.55
CA ASP A 5 10.54 10.75 -15.90
C ASP A 5 10.73 9.26 -16.22
N PHE A 6 10.97 8.45 -15.19
CA PHE A 6 11.15 7.00 -15.32
C PHE A 6 9.90 6.26 -15.82
N LEU A 7 8.69 6.82 -15.64
CA LEU A 7 7.44 6.18 -16.10
C LEU A 7 7.37 6.17 -17.64
N HIS A 8 7.88 7.22 -18.28
CA HIS A 8 8.01 7.27 -19.73
C HIS A 8 9.03 6.25 -20.24
N ASP A 9 10.13 6.08 -19.51
CA ASP A 9 11.14 5.07 -19.83
C ASP A 9 10.59 3.65 -19.69
N MET A 10 9.77 3.37 -18.66
CA MET A 10 9.09 2.10 -18.51
C MET A 10 8.11 1.82 -19.66
N HIS A 11 7.32 2.81 -20.08
CA HIS A 11 6.47 2.65 -21.26
C HIS A 11 7.28 2.29 -22.51
N ASN A 12 8.41 2.96 -22.74
CA ASN A 12 9.27 2.72 -23.90
C ASN A 12 10.02 1.38 -23.84
N GLN A 13 10.24 0.84 -22.65
CA GLN A 13 10.88 -0.47 -22.42
C GLN A 13 9.88 -1.65 -22.50
N GLY A 14 8.60 -1.39 -22.79
CA GLY A 14 7.59 -2.42 -23.00
C GLY A 14 6.98 -2.99 -21.72
N TYR A 15 7.10 -2.29 -20.59
CA TYR A 15 6.42 -2.68 -19.36
C TYR A 15 4.89 -2.56 -19.51
N SER A 16 4.16 -3.44 -18.83
CA SER A 16 2.70 -3.44 -18.90
C SER A 16 2.11 -2.16 -18.26
N PRO A 17 0.91 -1.72 -18.69
CA PRO A 17 0.23 -0.60 -18.07
C PRO A 17 0.08 -0.75 -16.55
N GLU A 18 -0.08 -1.98 -16.07
CA GLU A 18 -0.18 -2.33 -14.65
C GLU A 18 1.16 -2.14 -13.93
N GLN A 19 2.27 -2.56 -14.52
CA GLN A 19 3.61 -2.34 -13.96
C GLN A 19 3.96 -0.85 -13.88
N ILE A 20 3.52 -0.07 -14.87
CA ILE A 20 3.70 1.39 -14.90
C ILE A 20 2.81 2.06 -13.84
N ALA A 21 1.56 1.62 -13.69
CA ALA A 21 0.65 2.13 -12.67
C ALA A 21 1.15 1.82 -11.25
N ASP A 22 1.68 0.63 -11.01
CA ASP A 22 2.29 0.25 -9.73
C ASP A 22 3.54 1.09 -9.43
N ALA A 23 4.39 1.32 -10.43
CA ALA A 23 5.56 2.17 -10.29
C ALA A 23 5.17 3.64 -10.05
N ALA A 24 4.08 4.10 -10.68
CA ALA A 24 3.50 5.41 -10.44
C ALA A 24 2.98 5.54 -9.00
N ALA A 25 2.33 4.49 -8.47
CA ALA A 25 1.85 4.46 -7.08
C ALA A 25 3.00 4.47 -6.04
N CYS A 26 4.18 3.98 -6.41
CA CYS A 26 5.36 3.96 -5.53
C CYS A 26 6.10 5.30 -5.43
N GLY A 27 5.97 6.19 -6.44
CA GLY A 27 6.68 7.48 -6.49
C GLY A 27 8.21 7.36 -6.62
N TYR A 28 8.69 6.23 -7.15
CA TYR A 28 10.07 5.97 -7.59
C TYR A 28 10.06 4.74 -8.53
N ASN A 29 11.10 4.54 -9.34
CA ASN A 29 11.21 3.37 -10.22
C ASN A 29 11.51 2.09 -9.40
N PRO A 30 10.56 1.14 -9.27
CA PRO A 30 10.77 -0.10 -8.55
C PRO A 30 11.58 -1.14 -9.35
N LEU A 31 12.19 -0.76 -10.46
CA LEU A 31 12.98 -1.65 -11.32
C LEU A 31 14.40 -1.10 -11.59
N ASP A 32 14.70 0.09 -11.07
CA ASP A 32 16.04 0.68 -11.15
C ASP A 32 16.95 0.08 -10.09
N ASN A 33 17.72 -0.95 -10.47
CA ASN A 33 18.70 -1.68 -9.65
C ASN A 33 19.70 -0.78 -8.89
N SER A 34 19.96 0.46 -9.33
CA SER A 34 20.86 1.38 -8.64
C SER A 34 20.30 1.92 -7.31
N ASN A 35 18.98 1.84 -7.10
CA ASN A 35 18.34 2.14 -5.81
C ASN A 35 18.28 0.94 -4.84
N TRP A 36 18.61 -0.28 -5.29
CA TRP A 36 18.40 -1.53 -4.53
C TRP A 36 19.55 -1.88 -3.59
N GLU A 37 20.74 -1.31 -3.81
CA GLU A 37 21.93 -1.54 -2.96
C GLU A 37 21.75 -1.03 -1.52
N HIS A 38 20.68 -0.29 -1.22
CA HIS A 38 20.39 0.27 0.10
C HIS A 38 18.97 -0.03 0.59
N ILE A 39 18.33 -1.06 0.05
CA ILE A 39 17.01 -1.50 0.49
C ILE A 39 17.18 -2.52 1.61
N GLU A 40 16.74 -2.13 2.80
CA GLU A 40 16.76 -3.02 3.96
C GLU A 40 15.43 -3.72 4.13
N GLU A 41 15.52 -5.03 4.24
CA GLU A 41 14.39 -5.93 4.35
C GLU A 41 14.02 -6.13 5.83
N PHE A 42 12.83 -5.69 6.20
CA PHE A 42 12.16 -6.10 7.42
C PHE A 42 11.31 -7.32 7.08
N ILE A 43 11.62 -8.46 7.69
CA ILE A 43 10.79 -9.67 7.62
C ILE A 43 9.99 -9.71 8.91
N ASP A 44 8.68 -9.77 8.76
CA ASP A 44 7.78 -9.86 9.88
C ASP A 44 7.91 -11.23 10.60
N GLU A 45 7.78 -11.25 11.93
CA GLU A 45 7.70 -12.50 12.69
C GLU A 45 6.24 -12.95 12.76
N GLU A 46 5.97 -14.24 12.50
CA GLU A 46 4.61 -14.81 12.43
C GLU A 46 3.72 -14.40 13.62
N GLY A 47 2.54 -13.81 13.34
CA GLY A 47 1.50 -13.50 14.32
C GLY A 47 1.07 -12.02 14.34
N GLY A 48 -0.14 -11.77 14.87
CA GLY A 48 -0.69 -10.41 15.07
C GLY A 48 -1.37 -9.78 13.86
N TRP A 49 -1.87 -10.61 12.93
CA TRP A 49 -2.61 -10.13 11.76
C TRP A 49 -4.08 -9.90 12.10
N ASP A 50 -4.59 -8.71 11.78
CA ASP A 50 -6.03 -8.53 11.81
C ASP A 50 -6.62 -9.10 10.51
N SER A 51 -7.41 -10.17 10.61
CA SER A 51 -8.34 -10.60 9.55
C SER A 51 -9.50 -9.61 9.40
N ASP A 52 -10.38 -9.77 8.41
CA ASP A 52 -11.61 -8.98 8.27
C ASP A 52 -12.60 -9.20 9.44
N SER A 53 -12.24 -8.69 10.60
CA SER A 53 -13.15 -8.24 11.62
C SER A 53 -13.69 -6.89 11.15
N GLY A 54 -15.01 -6.72 11.13
CA GLY A 54 -15.71 -5.55 10.59
C GLY A 54 -15.29 -4.18 11.17
N PRO A 55 -16.10 -3.12 10.97
CA PRO A 55 -15.65 -1.74 11.16
C PRO A 55 -15.11 -1.45 12.58
N ALA A 56 -14.10 -0.58 12.65
CA ALA A 56 -13.45 -0.16 13.90
C ALA A 56 -14.45 0.47 14.90
N SER A 57 -15.47 1.15 14.36
CA SER A 57 -16.47 1.85 15.13
C SER A 57 -17.76 2.04 14.32
N PRO A 58 -18.89 2.37 14.97
CA PRO A 58 -20.12 2.69 14.25
C PRO A 58 -20.00 3.86 13.26
N SER A 59 -19.08 4.80 13.51
CA SER A 59 -18.87 5.93 12.59
C SER A 59 -18.16 5.54 11.29
N THR A 60 -17.54 4.34 11.23
CA THR A 60 -16.90 3.83 10.01
C THR A 60 -17.77 2.85 9.22
N LEU A 61 -19.01 2.60 9.65
CA LEU A 61 -19.92 1.66 8.98
C LEU A 61 -20.20 2.04 7.53
N ALA A 62 -20.51 3.30 7.24
CA ALA A 62 -20.76 3.76 5.87
C ALA A 62 -19.52 3.62 4.97
N LEU A 63 -18.32 3.78 5.52
CA LEU A 63 -17.07 3.54 4.78
C LEU A 63 -16.86 2.05 4.50
N TRP A 64 -17.21 1.19 5.46
CA TRP A 64 -17.17 -0.26 5.29
C TRP A 64 -18.12 -0.72 4.19
N GLU A 65 -19.36 -0.24 4.19
CA GLU A 65 -20.35 -0.53 3.14
C GLU A 65 -19.90 -0.04 1.75
N LEU A 66 -19.30 1.15 1.68
CA LEU A 66 -18.71 1.68 0.45
C LEU A 66 -17.55 0.80 -0.04
N LEU A 67 -16.65 0.40 0.87
CA LEU A 67 -15.55 -0.49 0.56
C LEU A 67 -16.05 -1.83 0.02
N ASP A 68 -17.03 -2.46 0.68
CA ASP A 68 -17.63 -3.72 0.23
C ASP A 68 -18.22 -3.59 -1.18
N GLY A 69 -18.92 -2.48 -1.47
CA GLY A 69 -19.46 -2.22 -2.80
C GLY A 69 -18.40 -2.04 -3.88
N LEU A 70 -17.30 -1.35 -3.57
CA LEU A 70 -16.17 -1.18 -4.49
C LEU A 70 -15.43 -2.50 -4.74
N VAL A 71 -15.22 -3.30 -3.70
CA VAL A 71 -14.61 -4.63 -3.79
C VAL A 71 -15.44 -5.55 -4.66
N GLU A 72 -16.75 -5.60 -4.44
CA GLU A 72 -17.65 -6.42 -5.26
C GLU A 72 -17.68 -5.96 -6.72
N THR A 73 -17.64 -4.65 -6.97
CA THR A 73 -17.54 -4.10 -8.32
C THR A 73 -16.23 -4.52 -9.01
N ALA A 74 -15.11 -4.42 -8.31
CA ALA A 74 -13.80 -4.82 -8.85
C ALA A 74 -13.69 -6.33 -9.12
N ARG A 75 -14.24 -7.14 -8.21
CA ARG A 75 -14.35 -8.60 -8.38
C ARG A 75 -15.16 -8.96 -9.62
N ASN A 76 -16.32 -8.33 -9.79
CA ASN A 76 -17.17 -8.54 -10.97
C ASN A 76 -16.50 -8.07 -12.26
N TYR A 77 -15.76 -6.95 -12.22
CA TYR A 77 -14.99 -6.47 -13.37
C TYR A 77 -13.96 -7.51 -13.83
N VAL A 78 -13.18 -8.10 -12.91
CA VAL A 78 -12.24 -9.19 -13.22
C VAL A 78 -12.96 -10.39 -13.83
N LYS A 79 -14.06 -10.83 -13.21
CA LYS A 79 -14.83 -11.98 -13.68
C LYS A 79 -15.36 -11.81 -15.12
N VAL A 80 -15.81 -10.59 -15.47
CA VAL A 80 -16.40 -10.29 -16.77
C VAL A 80 -15.34 -10.02 -17.84
N THR A 81 -14.26 -9.33 -17.49
CA THR A 81 -13.28 -8.80 -18.47
C THR A 81 -11.96 -9.55 -18.50
N GLY A 82 -11.65 -10.32 -17.46
CA GLY A 82 -10.33 -10.91 -17.22
C GLY A 82 -9.25 -9.88 -16.86
N ARG A 83 -9.63 -8.62 -16.57
CA ARG A 83 -8.69 -7.52 -16.27
C ARG A 83 -8.95 -6.96 -14.87
N HIS A 84 -7.93 -6.40 -14.25
CA HIS A 84 -8.03 -5.77 -12.95
C HIS A 84 -8.26 -4.25 -13.07
N LEU A 85 -9.07 -3.68 -12.18
CA LEU A 85 -9.16 -2.23 -12.04
C LEU A 85 -7.92 -1.70 -11.29
N PRO A 86 -7.36 -0.55 -11.69
CA PRO A 86 -6.18 0.04 -11.04
C PRO A 86 -6.56 0.82 -9.76
N ILE A 87 -7.28 0.18 -8.83
CA ILE A 87 -7.86 0.84 -7.64
C ILE A 87 -7.31 0.31 -6.30
N TYR A 88 -6.39 -0.65 -6.31
CA TYR A 88 -5.92 -1.33 -5.10
C TYR A 88 -5.31 -0.39 -4.05
N GLY A 89 -4.60 0.66 -4.48
CA GLY A 89 -4.09 1.69 -3.57
C GLY A 89 -5.22 2.36 -2.77
N GLU A 90 -6.25 2.85 -3.47
CA GLU A 90 -7.41 3.47 -2.85
C GLU A 90 -8.20 2.49 -1.96
N LEU A 91 -8.33 1.22 -2.37
CA LEU A 91 -8.96 0.18 -1.53
C LEU A 91 -8.21 -0.02 -0.22
N GLY A 92 -6.87 -0.02 -0.24
CA GLY A 92 -6.06 -0.14 0.97
C GLY A 92 -6.18 1.08 1.88
N GLU A 93 -6.24 2.28 1.30
CA GLU A 93 -6.49 3.52 2.04
C GLU A 93 -7.87 3.53 2.70
N LEU A 94 -8.95 3.20 1.96
CA LEU A 94 -10.31 3.07 2.53
C LEU A 94 -10.36 2.02 3.64
N TYR A 95 -9.69 0.89 3.46
CA TYR A 95 -9.61 -0.14 4.49
C TYR A 95 -8.95 0.39 5.77
N GLY A 96 -7.87 1.16 5.63
CA GLY A 96 -7.23 1.86 6.74
C GLY A 96 -8.19 2.77 7.50
N GLU A 97 -9.00 3.55 6.79
CA GLU A 97 -10.03 4.39 7.42
C GLU A 97 -11.11 3.54 8.11
N ALA A 98 -11.65 2.53 7.42
CA ALA A 98 -12.81 1.77 7.88
C ALA A 98 -12.48 0.87 9.08
N LYS A 99 -11.32 0.20 9.04
CA LYS A 99 -10.88 -0.79 10.03
C LYS A 99 -10.09 -0.22 11.20
N TYR A 100 -9.22 0.76 10.94
CA TYR A 100 -8.34 1.32 11.98
C TYR A 100 -8.83 2.68 12.47
N GLY A 101 -9.83 3.30 11.83
CA GLY A 101 -10.26 4.65 12.15
C GLY A 101 -9.22 5.72 11.79
N ILE A 102 -8.37 5.42 10.80
CA ILE A 102 -7.41 6.40 10.26
C ILE A 102 -8.20 7.56 9.65
N LYS A 103 -7.82 8.78 10.00
CA LYS A 103 -8.36 9.99 9.39
C LYS A 103 -7.44 10.39 8.24
N ARG A 104 -7.88 10.19 6.99
CA ARG A 104 -7.10 10.58 5.82
C ARG A 104 -6.91 12.08 5.75
N HIS A 105 -5.74 12.50 5.28
CA HIS A 105 -5.49 13.90 4.98
C HIS A 105 -6.28 14.34 3.75
N LYS A 106 -6.33 15.65 3.51
CA LYS A 106 -6.87 16.14 2.25
C LYS A 106 -6.01 15.62 1.08
N PRO A 107 -6.59 15.39 -0.10
CA PRO A 107 -5.84 15.04 -1.29
C PRO A 107 -4.62 15.94 -1.50
N PHE A 108 -3.51 15.37 -1.97
CA PHE A 108 -2.24 16.06 -2.24
C PHE A 108 -1.49 16.60 -1.01
N THR A 109 -1.88 16.21 0.21
CA THR A 109 -1.10 16.52 1.40
C THR A 109 0.27 15.81 1.31
N GLN A 110 1.34 16.57 1.53
CA GLN A 110 2.69 16.00 1.54
C GLN A 110 2.98 15.27 2.86
N GLY A 111 3.62 14.11 2.79
CA GLY A 111 4.04 13.34 3.96
C GLY A 111 3.40 11.96 3.99
N SER A 112 2.60 11.72 5.03
CA SER A 112 1.83 10.49 5.26
C SER A 112 0.43 10.57 4.63
N ASP A 113 -0.29 9.45 4.56
CA ASP A 113 -1.66 9.38 4.01
C ASP A 113 -2.75 9.78 5.02
N GLY A 114 -2.51 9.59 6.33
CA GLY A 114 -3.49 9.96 7.36
C GLY A 114 -2.94 10.01 8.78
N LYS A 115 -3.86 10.10 9.74
CA LYS A 115 -3.53 10.04 11.18
C LYS A 115 -4.41 9.06 11.95
N LEU A 116 -3.78 8.36 12.90
CA LEU A 116 -4.45 7.59 13.94
C LEU A 116 -4.13 8.23 15.29
N GLY A 117 -5.07 8.98 15.85
CA GLY A 117 -4.80 9.84 17.01
C GLY A 117 -3.70 10.86 16.71
N ASN A 118 -2.56 10.74 17.39
CA ASN A 118 -1.40 11.62 17.19
C ASN A 118 -0.38 11.06 16.17
N ASP A 119 -0.52 9.80 15.77
CA ASP A 119 0.41 9.13 14.88
C ASP A 119 0.13 9.46 13.41
N PHE A 120 1.19 9.69 12.64
CA PHE A 120 1.15 9.88 11.19
C PHE A 120 1.33 8.52 10.52
N VAL A 121 0.34 8.12 9.72
CA VAL A 121 0.25 6.79 9.14
C VAL A 121 0.48 6.87 7.62
N GLU A 122 1.53 6.21 7.16
CA GLU A 122 1.71 5.84 5.75
C GLU A 122 0.97 4.52 5.49
N ILE A 123 0.23 4.42 4.39
CA ILE A 123 -0.50 3.24 3.96
C ILE A 123 0.13 2.73 2.66
N LYS A 124 0.44 1.43 2.61
CA LYS A 124 0.88 0.77 1.38
C LYS A 124 0.10 -0.50 1.13
N THR A 125 -0.33 -0.66 -0.11
CA THR A 125 -1.08 -1.84 -0.55
C THR A 125 -0.18 -2.81 -1.30
N ILE A 126 -0.20 -4.08 -0.91
CA ILE A 126 0.25 -5.21 -1.73
C ILE A 126 -0.96 -5.70 -2.50
N SER A 127 -0.99 -5.43 -3.80
CA SER A 127 -2.06 -5.86 -4.71
C SER A 127 -1.90 -7.35 -5.06
N PRO A 128 -2.96 -8.02 -5.56
CA PRO A 128 -2.86 -9.40 -6.03
C PRO A 128 -1.96 -9.56 -7.26
N LEU A 129 -1.54 -8.47 -7.90
CA LEU A 129 -0.68 -8.48 -9.08
C LEU A 129 0.81 -8.54 -8.76
N ARG A 130 1.18 -8.32 -7.48
CA ARG A 130 2.57 -8.28 -7.04
C ARG A 130 3.01 -9.62 -6.47
N SER A 131 4.08 -10.19 -7.04
CA SER A 131 4.68 -11.43 -6.57
C SER A 131 5.70 -11.26 -5.45
N ASP A 132 6.19 -10.04 -5.21
CA ASP A 132 7.30 -9.76 -4.30
C ASP A 132 6.88 -9.66 -2.82
N ASN A 133 5.57 -9.74 -2.53
CA ASN A 133 5.00 -9.74 -1.18
C ASN A 133 5.63 -8.65 -0.28
N ALA A 134 5.98 -7.50 -0.85
CA ALA A 134 6.73 -6.48 -0.13
C ALA A 134 6.28 -5.09 -0.54
N VAL A 135 6.41 -4.16 0.39
CA VAL A 135 6.20 -2.74 0.15
C VAL A 135 7.48 -1.98 0.47
N ILE A 136 7.66 -0.85 -0.19
CA ILE A 136 8.83 0.01 0.00
C ILE A 136 8.33 1.42 0.28
N VAL A 137 8.92 2.06 1.28
CA VAL A 137 8.61 3.44 1.68
C VAL A 137 9.87 4.28 1.81
N LYS A 138 9.77 5.57 1.50
CA LYS A 138 10.87 6.52 1.64
C LYS A 138 11.08 6.87 3.12
N ARG A 139 12.30 6.76 3.64
CA ARG A 139 12.61 7.20 5.02
C ARG A 139 12.40 8.69 5.23
N ALA A 140 12.53 9.51 4.19
CA ALA A 140 12.29 10.94 4.25
C ALA A 140 10.81 11.30 4.50
N GLY A 141 9.88 10.35 4.33
CA GLY A 141 8.45 10.55 4.58
C GLY A 141 8.16 10.91 6.04
N ASN A 142 7.20 11.81 6.25
CA ASN A 142 6.74 12.24 7.57
C ASN A 142 5.66 11.30 8.13
N PHE A 143 6.06 10.07 8.44
CA PHE A 143 5.21 9.08 9.12
C PHE A 143 5.94 8.49 10.32
N ASN A 144 5.19 8.00 11.30
CA ASN A 144 5.72 7.24 12.44
C ASN A 144 5.07 5.85 12.58
N LYS A 145 4.03 5.55 11.79
CA LYS A 145 3.48 4.20 11.60
C LYS A 145 3.33 3.88 10.11
N LEU A 146 3.53 2.62 9.75
CA LEU A 146 3.29 2.08 8.42
C LEU A 146 2.16 1.04 8.50
N LEU A 147 1.04 1.30 7.85
CA LEU A 147 0.00 0.31 7.62
C LEU A 147 0.28 -0.39 6.29
N ILE A 148 0.49 -1.71 6.34
CA ILE A 148 0.58 -2.55 5.14
C ILE A 148 -0.76 -3.26 4.99
N VAL A 149 -1.40 -3.10 3.84
CA VAL A 149 -2.65 -3.79 3.49
C VAL A 149 -2.36 -4.75 2.34
N LYS A 150 -2.58 -6.05 2.54
CA LYS A 150 -2.49 -7.06 1.48
C LYS A 150 -3.88 -7.43 1.03
N ILE A 151 -4.09 -7.38 -0.28
CA ILE A 151 -5.32 -7.81 -0.95
C ILE A 151 -4.96 -9.00 -1.82
N ASN A 152 -5.58 -10.15 -1.59
CA ASN A 152 -5.31 -11.35 -2.39
C ASN A 152 -6.22 -11.43 -3.64
N GLU A 153 -6.04 -12.47 -4.45
CA GLU A 153 -6.81 -12.69 -5.69
C GLU A 153 -8.32 -12.86 -5.45
N ASN A 154 -8.72 -13.27 -4.25
CA ASN A 154 -10.12 -13.38 -3.83
C ASN A 154 -10.69 -12.05 -3.30
N PHE A 155 -9.89 -10.98 -3.32
CA PHE A 155 -10.18 -9.68 -2.72
C PHE A 155 -10.37 -9.74 -1.20
N GLU A 156 -9.69 -10.67 -0.52
CA GLU A 156 -9.65 -10.72 0.94
C GLU A 156 -8.53 -9.83 1.47
N PHE A 157 -8.79 -9.12 2.56
CA PHE A 157 -7.86 -8.17 3.15
C PHE A 157 -7.14 -8.80 4.35
N LYS A 158 -5.83 -8.56 4.41
CA LYS A 158 -5.02 -8.71 5.62
C LYS A 158 -4.26 -7.41 5.84
N ALA A 159 -4.06 -7.01 7.08
CA ALA A 159 -3.26 -5.82 7.35
C ALA A 159 -2.41 -5.95 8.61
N LYS A 160 -1.35 -5.14 8.65
CA LYS A 160 -0.48 -4.99 9.81
C LYS A 160 -0.03 -3.54 9.96
N LEU A 161 -0.23 -3.00 11.16
CA LEU A 161 0.21 -1.66 11.54
C LEU A 161 1.55 -1.75 12.28
N LEU A 162 2.62 -1.25 11.66
CA LEU A 162 3.99 -1.32 12.16
C LEU A 162 4.44 0.03 12.70
N ASP A 163 5.09 0.03 13.86
CA ASP A 163 5.79 1.22 14.35
C ASP A 163 7.04 1.50 13.53
N ARG A 164 7.25 2.74 13.09
CA ARG A 164 8.46 3.11 12.32
C ARG A 164 9.75 2.79 13.07
N LYS A 165 9.71 2.76 14.39
CA LYS A 165 10.85 2.43 15.25
C LYS A 165 11.22 0.95 15.24
N SER A 166 10.32 0.06 14.81
CA SER A 166 10.63 -1.38 14.69
C SER A 166 11.55 -1.66 13.50
N PHE A 167 11.54 -0.80 12.48
CA PHE A 167 12.52 -0.85 11.39
C PHE A 167 13.90 -0.48 11.94
N GLN A 168 14.88 -1.36 11.75
CA GLN A 168 16.24 -1.15 12.27
C GLN A 168 16.80 0.22 11.86
N LYS A 169 17.49 0.89 12.80
CA LYS A 169 18.16 2.18 12.60
C LYS A 169 19.39 2.01 11.72
N ARG A 170 19.19 1.87 10.42
CA ARG A 170 20.28 1.81 9.46
C ARG A 170 20.05 2.85 8.36
N SER A 171 21.08 3.08 7.55
CA SER A 171 21.27 4.31 6.76
C SER A 171 20.58 4.33 5.39
N GLY A 172 19.86 3.27 5.00
CA GLY A 172 19.23 3.20 3.68
C GLY A 172 18.17 4.29 3.44
N LYS A 173 18.08 4.81 2.21
CA LYS A 173 17.07 5.82 1.80
C LYS A 173 15.63 5.28 1.88
N TYR A 174 15.49 3.96 1.78
CA TYR A 174 14.21 3.25 1.74
C TYR A 174 14.11 2.24 2.88
N ILE A 175 12.88 1.89 3.23
CA ILE A 175 12.53 0.74 4.07
C ILE A 175 11.75 -0.22 3.18
N LYS A 176 12.18 -1.48 3.08
CA LYS A 176 11.38 -2.55 2.48
C LYS A 176 10.80 -3.40 3.59
N ALA A 177 9.47 -3.41 3.69
CA ALA A 177 8.77 -4.30 4.58
C ALA A 177 8.24 -5.48 3.77
N LYS A 178 8.67 -6.69 4.12
CA LYS A 178 8.27 -7.92 3.48
C LYS A 178 7.23 -8.65 4.33
N TRP A 179 6.25 -9.16 3.62
CA TRP A 179 5.20 -10.02 4.13
C TRP A 179 5.72 -11.47 4.12
N SER A 180 6.00 -12.01 5.29
CA SER A 180 6.13 -13.46 5.49
C SER A 180 4.72 -14.08 5.50
N GLU A 181 4.52 -15.18 4.78
CA GLU A 181 3.24 -15.91 4.82
C GLU A 181 3.02 -16.63 6.14
#